data_AF-A0A1V9VC76-F1
#
_entry.id   AF-A0A1V9VC76-F1
#
_cell.length_a   1.000
_cell.length_b   1.000
_cell.length_c   1.000
_cell.angle_alpha   90.00
_cell.angle_beta   90.00
_cell.angle_gamma   90.00
#
_symmetry.space_group_name_H-M   'P 1'
#
loop_
_entity.id
_entity.type
_entity.pdbx_description
1 polymer ?
#
loop_
_entity_poly.entity_id
_entity_poly.type
_entity_poly.pdbx_seq_one_letter_code
_entity_poly.pdbx_strand_id
1 'polypeptide(L)' 'MKDEIISRVFEPYFTTKHKSQGTGIGLYMSKILVDNNLKGTIFVENYKFLYNNIDYKGAKFNILLPINLDKK' A
#
# COMPACT_ATOMS: atom_id res chain seq x y z
N MET A 1 0.95 -5.83 10.67
CA MET A 1 -0.17 -6.30 9.83
C MET A 1 -0.15 -7.81 9.75
N LYS A 2 -1.30 -8.48 9.78
CA LYS A 2 -1.36 -9.93 9.55
C LYS A 2 -1.17 -10.22 8.06
N ASP A 3 -0.62 -11.38 7.73
CA ASP A 3 -0.29 -11.72 6.33
C ASP A 3 -1.55 -11.83 5.46
N GLU A 4 -2.66 -12.31 6.02
CA GLU A 4 -3.98 -12.34 5.37
C GLU A 4 -4.51 -10.95 4.96
N ILE A 5 -4.05 -9.88 5.63
CA ILE A 5 -4.44 -8.51 5.32
C ILE A 5 -3.54 -7.97 4.19
N ILE A 6 -2.26 -8.34 4.15
CA ILE A 6 -1.31 -7.88 3.11
C ILE A 6 -1.79 -8.24 1.71
N SER A 7 -2.25 -9.48 1.51
CA SER A 7 -2.74 -9.94 0.21
C SER A 7 -4.02 -9.25 -0.24
N ARG A 8 -4.80 -8.73 0.71
CA ARG A 8 -6.14 -8.16 0.48
C ARG A 8 -6.19 -6.63 0.56
N VAL A 9 -5.13 -5.98 1.01
CA VAL A 9 -5.16 -4.55 1.37
C VAL A 9 -5.49 -3.63 0.20
N PHE A 10 -5.23 -4.09 -1.04
CA PHE A 10 -5.52 -3.37 -2.27
C PHE A 10 -6.83 -3.84 -2.93
N GLU A 11 -7.57 -4.77 -2.34
CA GLU A 11 -8.90 -5.16 -2.81
C GLU A 11 -9.88 -3.98 -2.65
N PRO A 12 -10.77 -3.75 -3.63
CA PRO A 12 -11.79 -2.72 -3.49
C PRO A 12 -12.71 -3.05 -2.30
N TYR A 13 -13.04 -2.01 -1.52
CA TYR A 13 -13.92 -2.09 -0.35
C TYR A 13 -13.36 -2.88 0.84
N PHE A 14 -12.13 -3.40 0.76
CA PHE A 14 -11.50 -4.06 1.89
C PHE A 14 -11.08 -3.03 2.95
N THR A 15 -11.53 -3.25 4.19
CA THR A 15 -11.12 -2.43 5.34
C THR A 15 -11.21 -3.26 6.62
N THR A 16 -10.34 -2.94 7.59
CA THR A 16 -10.38 -3.49 8.95
C THR A 16 -11.12 -2.57 9.92
N LYS A 17 -11.53 -1.36 9.48
CA LYS A 17 -12.35 -0.44 10.28
C LYS A 17 -13.80 -0.93 10.27
N HIS A 18 -14.57 -0.55 11.29
CA HIS A 18 -16.02 -0.78 11.27
C HIS A 18 -16.65 -0.17 10.01
N LYS A 19 -17.65 -0.86 9.45
CA LYS A 19 -18.26 -0.57 8.13
C LYS A 19 -18.72 0.89 7.94
N SER A 20 -18.99 1.62 9.02
CA SER A 20 -19.40 3.04 9.00
C SER A 20 -18.24 4.04 8.96
N GLN A 21 -16.99 3.60 9.06
CA GLN A 21 -15.81 4.45 9.29
C GLN A 21 -14.73 4.32 8.19
N GLY A 22 -14.88 3.38 7.26
CA GLY A 22 -13.91 3.18 6.17
C GLY A 22 -14.57 2.61 4.93
N THR A 23 -14.36 3.26 3.78
CA THR A 23 -14.90 2.80 2.50
C THR A 23 -14.06 1.69 1.86
N GLY A 24 -12.80 1.54 2.27
CA GLY A 24 -11.87 0.56 1.68
C GLY A 24 -11.47 0.89 0.23
N ILE A 25 -11.66 2.13 -0.23
CA ILE A 25 -11.41 2.54 -1.62
C ILE A 25 -10.01 3.13 -1.83
N GLY A 26 -9.44 3.78 -0.81
CA GLY A 26 -8.21 4.59 -0.97
C GLY A 26 -7.02 3.80 -1.52
N LEU A 27 -6.70 2.66 -0.90
CA LEU A 27 -5.55 1.84 -1.33
C LEU A 27 -5.77 1.20 -2.69
N TYR A 28 -6.99 0.75 -2.98
CA TYR A 28 -7.37 0.27 -4.31
C TYR A 28 -7.13 1.35 -5.38
N MET A 29 -7.57 2.60 -5.13
CA MET A 29 -7.35 3.71 -6.05
C MET A 29 -5.86 4.01 -6.24
N SER A 30 -5.07 3.98 -5.16
CA SER A 30 -3.61 4.13 -5.25
C SER A 30 -2.97 3.03 -6.10
N LYS A 31 -3.43 1.77 -5.97
CA LYS A 31 -2.95 0.64 -6.78
C LYS A 31 -3.22 0.87 -8.26
N ILE A 32 -4.45 1.24 -8.61
CA ILE A 32 -4.83 1.55 -9.99
C ILE A 32 -4.00 2.71 -10.56
N LEU A 33 -3.86 3.81 -9.81
CA LEU A 33 -3.07 4.97 -10.25
C LEU A 33 -1.61 4.57 -10.53
N VAL A 34 -0.97 3.91 -9.58
CA VAL A 34 0.46 3.55 -9.70
C VAL A 34 0.68 2.54 -10.82
N ASP A 35 -0.10 1.46 -10.86
CA ASP A 35 0.13 0.38 -11.82
C ASP A 35 -0.31 0.78 -13.24
N ASN A 36 -1.49 1.40 -13.40
CA ASN A 36 -2.07 1.61 -14.73
C ASN A 36 -1.65 2.94 -15.36
N ASN A 37 -1.65 4.02 -14.58
CA ASN A 37 -1.37 5.37 -15.08
C ASN A 37 0.12 5.69 -15.04
N LEU A 38 0.83 5.28 -13.98
CA LEU A 38 2.25 5.61 -13.80
C LEU A 38 3.21 4.50 -14.24
N LYS A 39 2.69 3.35 -14.69
CA LYS A 39 3.50 2.16 -15.06
C LYS A 39 4.48 1.75 -13.96
N GLY A 40 4.11 2.03 -12.71
CA GLY A 40 4.88 1.72 -11.53
C GLY A 40 4.37 0.46 -10.84
N THR A 41 4.80 0.28 -9.61
CA THR A 41 4.29 -0.77 -8.72
C THR A 41 4.20 -0.24 -7.31
N ILE A 42 3.04 -0.41 -6.68
CA ILE A 42 2.85 -0.20 -5.24
C ILE A 42 2.67 -1.55 -4.53
N PHE A 43 3.32 -1.70 -3.38
CA PHE A 43 3.25 -2.88 -2.53
C PHE A 43 3.40 -2.51 -1.06
N VAL A 44 3.06 -3.43 -0.16
CA VAL A 44 3.13 -3.23 1.29
C VAL A 44 3.86 -4.40 1.95
N GLU A 45 4.62 -4.09 2.98
CA GLU A 45 5.28 -5.07 3.83
C GLU A 45 5.21 -4.68 5.31
N ASN A 46 5.37 -5.65 6.20
CA ASN A 46 5.62 -5.37 7.61
C ASN A 46 7.07 -4.90 7.77
N TYR A 47 7.29 -3.79 8.45
CA TYR A 47 8.62 -3.23 8.65
C TYR A 47 8.90 -2.98 10.13
N LYS A 48 10.11 -3.32 10.58
CA LYS A 48 10.61 -2.99 11.91
C LYS A 48 11.64 -1.87 11.78
N PHE A 49 11.58 -0.89 12.67
CA PHE A 49 12.50 0.24 12.67
C PHE A 49 12.77 0.75 14.08
N LEU A 50 13.95 1.34 14.27
CA LEU A 50 14.37 1.95 15.53
C LEU A 50 14.11 3.46 15.48
N TYR A 51 13.48 4.00 16.52
CA TYR A 51 13.31 5.44 16.71
C TYR A 51 13.50 5.79 18.18
N ASN A 52 14.35 6.77 18.50
CA ASN A 52 14.71 7.15 19.88
C ASN A 52 15.09 5.94 20.77
N ASN A 53 15.88 5.01 20.22
CA ASN A 53 16.27 3.75 20.89
C ASN A 53 15.11 2.83 21.30
N ILE A 54 13.94 2.99 20.67
CA ILE A 54 12.77 2.14 20.87
C ILE A 54 12.46 1.42 19.55
N ASP A 55 12.27 0.10 19.62
CA ASP A 55 11.86 -0.71 18.47
C ASP A 55 10.37 -0.52 18.17
N TYR A 56 10.07 -0.19 16.92
CA TYR A 56 8.72 -0.08 16.40
C TYR A 56 8.50 -1.10 15.28
N LYS A 57 7.24 -1.51 15.13
CA LYS A 57 6.78 -2.35 14.02
C LYS A 57 5.57 -1.70 13.38
N GLY A 58 5.60 -1.52 12.06
CA GLY A 58 4.54 -0.89 11.29
C GLY A 58 4.34 -1.52 9.92
N ALA A 59 3.42 -0.92 9.14
CA ALA A 59 3.28 -1.20 7.72
C ALA A 59 4.12 -0.19 6.93
N LYS A 60 4.88 -0.67 5.95
CA LYS A 60 5.64 0.15 5.01
C LYS A 60 5.03 -0.02 3.63
N PHE A 61 4.54 1.08 3.07
CA PHE A 61 4.04 1.14 1.70
C PHE A 61 5.15 1.67 0.80
N ASN A 62 5.48 0.93 -0.23
CA ASN A 62 6.54 1.26 -1.18
C ASN A 62 5.91 1.52 -2.54
N ILE A 63 6.38 2.56 -3.23
CA ILE A 63 5.99 2.91 -4.60
C ILE A 63 7.27 2.93 -5.45
N LEU A 64 7.32 2.10 -6.48
CA LEU A 64 8.39 2.05 -7.48
C LEU A 64 7.86 2.68 -8.75
N LEU A 65 8.52 3.71 -9.26
CA LEU A 65 8.15 4.37 -10.52
C LEU A 65 9.30 4.26 -11.52
N PRO A 66 9.02 4.04 -12.82
CA PRO A 66 10.03 4.11 -13.86
C PRO A 66 10.51 5.56 -14.01
N ILE A 67 11.83 5.75 -14.19
CA ILE A 67 12.43 7.08 -14.40
C ILE A 67 12.07 7.64 -15.79
N ASN A 68 11.97 6.75 -16.78
CA ASN A 68 11.54 7.09 -18.13
C ASN A 68 10.32 6.25 -18.49
N LEU A 69 9.27 6.92 -18.95
CA LEU A 69 8.16 6.29 -19.65
C LEU A 69 8.56 6.33 -21.12
N ASP A 70 9.12 5.25 -21.65
CA ASP A 70 9.56 5.23 -23.05
C ASP A 70 8.43 5.74 -23.95
N LYS A 71 8.69 6.87 -24.61
CA LYS A 71 7.82 7.41 -25.65
C LYS A 71 7.95 6.49 -26.84
N LYS A 72 6.93 5.65 -27.04
CA LYS A 72 6.74 4.96 -28.32
C LYS A 72 6.51 5.97 -29.43
#